data_AF-A0A914P1C6-F1
#
_entry.id   AF-A0A914P1C6-F1
#
_cell.length_a   1.000
_cell.length_b   1.000
_cell.length_c   1.000
_cell.angle_alpha   90.00
_cell.angle_beta   90.00
_cell.angle_gamma   90.00
#
_symmetry.space_group_name_H-M   'P 1'
#
loop_
_entity.id
_entity.type
_entity.pdbx_description
1 polymer ?
#
loop_
_entity_poly.entity_id
_entity_poly.type
_entity_poly.pdbx_seq_one_letter_code
_entity_poly.pdbx_strand_id
1 'polypeptide(L)'
;MEEGGQVNIEDFKEFNHKNIIDICNKSDSALFAYFQDIGILPKTRTCVCGSEMRHKVRPGRADAWRCKTKNCAKEIGYFKNTFFSNSNLDPREIFEFTYLTCLAEVIFFSSCHQDMDLLM
;
A
#
# COMPACT_ATOMS: atom_id res chain seq x y z
N MET A 1 3.02 -17.40 12.62
CA MET A 1 3.39 -16.16 13.30
C MET A 1 4.22 -15.40 12.29
N GLU A 2 3.60 -14.47 11.56
CA GLU A 2 4.35 -13.60 10.63
C GLU A 2 4.69 -12.34 11.41
N GLU A 3 5.99 -12.13 11.60
CA GLU A 3 6.54 -10.90 12.15
C GLU A 3 6.16 -9.77 11.20
N GLY A 4 5.28 -8.88 11.66
CA GLY A 4 4.96 -7.65 10.94
C GLY A 4 6.26 -6.88 10.73
N GLY A 5 6.60 -6.61 9.47
CA GLY A 5 7.72 -5.73 9.15
C GLY A 5 7.53 -4.42 9.90
N GLN A 6 8.45 -4.12 10.80
CA GLN A 6 8.40 -2.90 11.60
C GLN A 6 8.68 -1.73 10.66
N VAL A 7 7.61 -1.04 10.27
CA VAL A 7 7.71 0.16 9.44
C VAL A 7 8.28 1.27 10.31
N ASN A 8 9.50 1.73 9.98
CA ASN A 8 10.14 2.82 10.70
C ASN A 8 9.49 4.14 10.29
N ILE A 9 8.84 4.81 11.25
CA ILE A 9 8.13 6.06 10.99
C ILE A 9 9.08 7.19 10.54
N GLU A 10 10.37 7.07 10.85
CA GLU A 10 11.39 8.04 10.43
C GLU A 10 11.67 7.97 8.92
N ASP A 11 11.51 6.80 8.29
CA ASP A 11 11.66 6.65 6.84
C ASP A 11 10.56 7.44 6.07
N PHE A 12 9.43 7.74 6.74
CA PHE A 12 8.40 8.60 6.19
C PHE A 12 8.65 10.10 6.40
N LYS A 13 9.57 10.50 7.29
CA LYS A 13 9.93 11.92 7.48
C LYS A 13 10.77 12.44 6.30
N GLU A 14 11.49 11.57 5.60
CA GLU A 14 12.26 11.90 4.39
C GLU A 14 11.42 11.80 3.09
N PHE A 15 10.12 11.53 3.21
CA PHE A 15 9.22 11.33 2.08
C PHE A 15 8.88 12.67 1.39
N ASN A 16 9.74 13.12 0.48
CA ASN A 16 9.52 14.30 -0.35
C ASN A 16 8.56 13.97 -1.50
N HIS A 17 7.76 14.94 -1.96
CA HIS A 17 6.86 14.82 -3.13
C HIS A 17 7.55 14.25 -4.39
N LYS A 18 8.85 14.49 -4.58
CA LYS A 18 9.65 13.84 -5.64
C LYS A 18 9.61 12.31 -5.55
N ASN A 19 9.61 11.75 -4.34
CA ASN A 19 9.57 10.30 -4.11
C ASN A 19 8.24 9.70 -4.59
N ILE A 20 7.13 10.45 -4.54
CA ILE A 20 5.82 9.96 -5.01
C ILE A 20 5.82 9.79 -6.52
N ILE A 21 6.28 10.81 -7.25
CA ILE A 21 6.32 10.77 -8.72
C ILE A 21 7.20 9.60 -9.16
N ASP A 22 8.35 9.41 -8.52
CA ASP A 22 9.25 8.31 -8.81
C ASP A 22 8.62 6.94 -8.51
N ILE A 23 7.82 6.83 -7.44
CA ILE A 23 7.10 5.60 -7.09
C ILE A 23 5.95 5.34 -8.05
N CYS A 24 5.14 6.34 -8.39
CA CYS A 24 4.03 6.22 -9.34
C CYS A 24 4.53 5.86 -10.75
N ASN A 25 5.74 6.27 -11.11
CA ASN A 25 6.38 5.91 -12.39
C ASN A 25 7.00 4.50 -12.41
N LYS A 26 7.02 3.77 -11.29
CA LYS A 26 7.49 2.38 -11.26
C LYS A 26 6.58 1.49 -12.10
N SER A 27 7.16 0.39 -12.63
CA SER A 27 6.37 -0.70 -13.19
C SER A 27 5.43 -1.32 -12.14
N ASP A 28 4.34 -1.94 -12.57
CA ASP A 28 3.35 -2.54 -11.64
C ASP A 28 3.97 -3.56 -10.70
N SER A 29 4.93 -4.37 -11.17
CA SER A 29 5.64 -5.33 -10.33
C SER A 29 6.50 -4.66 -9.27
N ALA A 30 7.13 -3.53 -9.61
CA ALA A 30 7.96 -2.79 -8.66
C ALA A 30 7.09 -2.00 -7.66
N LEU A 31 5.95 -1.48 -8.10
CA LEU A 31 4.96 -0.85 -7.22
C LEU A 31 4.35 -1.87 -6.25
N PHE A 32 4.08 -3.09 -6.71
CA PHE A 32 3.63 -4.19 -5.86
C PHE A 32 4.62 -4.52 -4.76
N ALA A 33 5.90 -4.75 -5.11
CA ALA A 33 6.94 -5.01 -4.13
C ALA A 33 7.05 -3.87 -3.11
N TYR A 34 7.04 -2.63 -3.59
CA TYR A 34 7.07 -1.45 -2.72
C TYR A 34 5.89 -1.43 -1.73
N PHE A 35 4.66 -1.72 -2.17
CA PHE A 35 3.49 -1.77 -1.28
C PHE A 35 3.57 -2.91 -0.26
N GLN A 36 4.25 -4.00 -0.59
CA GLN A 36 4.52 -5.07 0.38
C GLN A 36 5.55 -4.64 1.42
N ASP A 37 6.56 -3.86 1.01
CA ASP A 37 7.62 -3.38 1.89
C ASP A 37 7.09 -2.37 2.91
N ILE A 38 6.22 -1.45 2.48
CA ILE A 38 5.59 -0.46 3.38
C ILE A 38 4.33 -0.98 4.10
N GLY A 39 3.94 -2.24 3.88
CA GLY A 39 2.84 -2.89 4.59
C GLY A 39 1.42 -2.56 4.11
N ILE A 40 1.26 -1.85 2.98
CA ILE A 40 -0.06 -1.67 2.34
C ILE A 40 -0.61 -3.02 1.86
N LEU A 41 0.27 -3.87 1.36
CA LEU A 41 -0.07 -5.23 0.92
C LEU A 41 0.64 -6.27 1.78
N PRO A 42 0.05 -7.46 1.95
CA PRO A 42 0.74 -8.56 2.60
C PRO A 42 1.84 -9.13 1.69
N LYS A 43 2.95 -9.56 2.29
CA LYS A 43 4.08 -10.20 1.58
C LYS A 43 3.68 -11.53 0.93
N THR A 44 2.83 -12.29 1.60
CA THR A 44 2.33 -13.59 1.15
C THR A 44 0.82 -13.64 1.27
N ARG A 45 0.19 -14.59 0.58
CA ARG A 45 -1.24 -14.89 0.76
C ARG A 45 -1.54 -16.35 0.67
N THR A 46 -2.49 -16.77 1.50
CA THR A 46 -3.03 -18.14 1.49
C THR A 46 -4.43 -18.13 0.90
N CYS A 47 -4.66 -19.00 -0.07
CA CYS A 47 -5.97 -19.22 -0.67
C CYS A 47 -6.88 -20.00 0.30
N VAL A 48 -8.20 -19.96 0.06
CA VAL A 48 -9.19 -20.77 0.80
C VAL A 48 -8.95 -22.28 0.70
N CYS A 49 -8.19 -22.74 -0.30
CA CYS A 49 -7.77 -24.15 -0.42
C CYS A 49 -6.49 -24.49 0.34
N GLY A 50 -5.95 -23.54 1.13
CA GLY A 50 -4.71 -23.71 1.90
C GLY A 50 -3.42 -23.50 1.11
N SER A 51 -3.48 -23.35 -0.21
CA SER A 51 -2.30 -23.11 -1.05
C SER A 51 -1.92 -21.63 -1.12
N GLU A 52 -0.63 -21.36 -1.27
CA GLU A 52 -0.12 -20.00 -1.47
C GLU A 52 -0.65 -19.39 -2.78
N MET A 53 -0.84 -18.08 -2.78
CA MET A 53 -1.23 -17.28 -3.93
C MET A 53 -0.02 -16.55 -4.49
N ARG A 54 -0.03 -16.30 -5.79
CA ARG A 54 0.95 -15.45 -6.47
C ARG A 54 0.30 -14.17 -6.95
N HIS A 55 1.09 -13.11 -7.06
CA HIS A 55 0.70 -11.91 -7.79
C HIS A 55 0.43 -12.28 -9.25
N LYS A 56 -0.67 -11.75 -9.78
CA LYS A 56 -1.08 -11.87 -11.17
C LYS A 56 -1.28 -10.46 -11.71
N VAL A 57 -0.35 -10.06 -12.56
CA VAL A 57 -0.45 -8.85 -13.36
C VAL A 57 -1.59 -8.99 -14.36
N ARG A 58 -2.42 -7.96 -14.49
CA ARG A 58 -3.54 -7.92 -15.46
C ARG A 58 -3.47 -6.65 -16.31
N PRO A 59 -3.17 -6.77 -17.61
CA PRO A 59 -3.19 -5.61 -18.50
C PRO A 59 -4.57 -4.94 -18.51
N GLY A 60 -4.61 -3.63 -18.25
CA GLY A 60 -5.83 -2.81 -18.30
C GLY A 60 -6.85 -3.10 -17.19
N ARG A 61 -6.48 -3.81 -16.11
CA ARG A 61 -7.32 -4.04 -14.93
C ARG A 61 -6.47 -4.05 -13.66
N ALA A 62 -7.09 -3.80 -12.52
CA ALA A 62 -6.41 -3.98 -11.24
C ALA A 62 -5.87 -5.41 -11.11
N ASP A 63 -4.63 -5.51 -10.65
CA ASP A 63 -3.93 -6.76 -10.39
C ASP A 63 -4.68 -7.62 -9.38
N ALA A 64 -4.29 -8.89 -9.29
CA ALA A 64 -4.95 -9.83 -8.41
C ALA A 64 -3.96 -10.80 -7.78
N TRP A 65 -4.41 -11.42 -6.70
CA TRP A 65 -3.81 -12.63 -6.18
C TRP A 65 -4.47 -13.81 -6.86
N ARG A 66 -3.67 -14.73 -7.40
CA ARG A 66 -4.16 -15.99 -7.98
C ARG A 66 -3.57 -17.18 -7.24
N CYS A 67 -4.42 -18.13 -6.86
CA CYS A 67 -3.98 -19.39 -6.29
C CYS A 67 -2.99 -20.12 -7.21
N LYS A 68 -1.86 -20.62 -6.66
CA LYS A 68 -0.85 -21.37 -7.44
C LYS A 68 -1.37 -22.74 -7.89
N THR A 69 -2.32 -23.33 -7.17
CA THR A 69 -2.91 -24.64 -7.48
C THR A 69 -3.81 -24.57 -8.71
N LYS A 70 -3.44 -25.27 -9.79
CA LYS A 70 -4.12 -25.24 -11.09
C LYS A 70 -5.62 -25.57 -11.00
N ASN A 71 -6.00 -26.55 -10.19
CA ASN A 71 -7.39 -26.97 -10.02
C ASN A 71 -8.24 -25.96 -9.23
N CYS A 72 -7.62 -25.15 -8.36
CA CYS A 72 -8.32 -24.10 -7.64
C CYS A 72 -8.40 -22.82 -8.47
N ALA A 73 -7.26 -22.32 -8.94
CA ALA A 73 -7.12 -21.14 -9.78
C ALA A 73 -7.85 -19.86 -9.31
N LYS A 74 -8.37 -19.84 -8.07
CA LYS A 74 -9.19 -18.76 -7.53
C LYS A 74 -8.41 -17.46 -7.50
N GLU A 75 -9.10 -16.38 -7.85
CA GLU A 75 -8.54 -15.03 -7.89
C GLU A 75 -9.26 -14.14 -6.88
N ILE A 76 -8.50 -13.30 -6.19
CA ILE A 76 -9.03 -12.27 -5.31
C ILE A 76 -8.34 -10.94 -5.64
N GLY A 77 -9.08 -9.84 -5.46
CA GLY A 77 -8.57 -8.51 -5.74
C GLY A 77 -7.31 -8.19 -4.94
N TYR A 78 -6.46 -7.35 -5.53
CA TYR A 78 -5.20 -6.88 -4.99
C TYR A 78 -5.27 -6.46 -3.52
N PHE A 79 -6.23 -5.58 -3.19
CA PHE A 79 -6.46 -5.00 -1.86
C PHE A 79 -7.49 -5.75 -1.02
N LYS A 80 -8.00 -6.92 -1.46
CA LYS A 80 -9.04 -7.65 -0.73
C LYS A 80 -8.59 -7.91 0.71
N ASN A 81 -9.38 -7.69 1.75
CA ASN A 81 -8.98 -7.83 3.16
C ASN A 81 -7.83 -6.91 3.62
N THR A 82 -7.61 -5.79 2.93
CA THR A 82 -6.83 -4.64 3.44
C THR A 82 -7.79 -3.48 3.75
N PHE A 83 -7.27 -2.36 4.26
CA PHE A 83 -8.07 -1.14 4.42
C PHE A 83 -8.73 -0.69 3.11
N PHE A 84 -8.04 -0.84 1.98
CA PHE A 84 -8.53 -0.49 0.64
C PHE A 84 -9.40 -1.59 -0.01
N SER A 85 -9.99 -2.48 0.79
CA SER A 85 -10.88 -3.52 0.28
C SER A 85 -12.06 -2.93 -0.47
N ASN A 86 -12.37 -3.49 -1.64
CA ASN A 86 -13.48 -3.06 -2.51
C ASN A 86 -13.33 -1.64 -3.07
N SER A 87 -12.16 -1.01 -2.92
CA SER A 87 -11.84 0.20 -3.67
C SER A 87 -11.79 -0.12 -5.18
N ASN A 88 -12.30 0.81 -5.99
CA ASN A 88 -12.14 0.79 -7.45
C ASN A 88 -10.95 1.64 -7.92
N LEU A 89 -10.19 2.21 -6.97
CA LEU A 89 -9.02 3.04 -7.26
C LEU A 89 -7.86 2.17 -7.75
N ASP A 90 -7.08 2.73 -8.68
CA ASP A 90 -5.80 2.19 -9.11
C ASP A 90 -4.83 2.16 -7.91
N PRO A 91 -3.90 1.19 -7.85
CA PRO A 91 -2.84 1.19 -6.85
C PRO A 91 -2.10 2.53 -6.70
N ARG A 92 -1.86 3.26 -7.80
CA ARG A 92 -1.21 4.58 -7.77
C ARG A 92 -2.09 5.64 -7.13
N GLU A 93 -3.37 5.65 -7.46
CA GLU A 93 -4.35 6.54 -6.83
C GLU A 93 -4.44 6.28 -5.32
N ILE A 94 -4.41 5.01 -4.90
CA ILE A 94 -4.39 4.64 -3.47
C ILE A 94 -3.13 5.16 -2.79
N PHE A 95 -1.98 5.05 -3.45
CA PHE A 95 -0.72 5.54 -2.89
C PHE A 95 -0.69 7.07 -2.78
N GLU A 96 -1.11 7.77 -3.83
CA GLU A 96 -1.24 9.23 -3.83
C GLU A 96 -2.22 9.69 -2.75
N PHE A 97 -3.39 9.06 -2.64
CA PHE A 97 -4.38 9.36 -1.60
C PHE A 97 -3.80 9.14 -0.20
N THR A 98 -3.12 8.01 0.03
CA THR A 98 -2.49 7.69 1.32
C THR A 98 -1.44 8.73 1.69
N TYR A 99 -0.57 9.10 0.75
CA TYR A 99 0.44 10.12 0.98
C TYR A 99 -0.19 11.48 1.30
N LEU A 100 -1.15 11.95 0.49
CA LEU A 100 -1.77 13.25 0.69
C LEU A 100 -2.50 13.32 2.04
N THR A 101 -3.12 12.22 2.47
CA THR A 101 -3.76 12.12 3.78
C THR A 101 -2.73 12.26 4.91
N CYS A 102 -1.62 11.52 4.85
CA CYS A 102 -0.54 11.64 5.85
C CYS A 102 0.09 13.03 5.86
N LEU A 103 0.33 13.64 4.70
CA LEU A 103 0.90 14.99 4.61
C LEU A 103 -0.04 16.03 5.23
N ALA A 104 -1.34 15.94 4.95
CA ALA A 104 -2.34 16.84 5.52
C ALA A 104 -2.37 16.75 7.05
N GLU A 105 -2.28 15.54 7.62
CA GLU A 105 -2.17 15.36 9.07
C GLU A 105 -0.91 16.04 9.62
N VAL A 106 0.26 15.80 9.02
CA VAL A 106 1.53 16.42 9.47
C VAL A 106 1.46 17.95 9.43
N ILE A 107 0.92 18.52 8.35
CA ILE A 107 0.75 19.98 8.22
C ILE A 107 -0.23 20.49 9.27
N PHE A 108 -1.36 19.82 9.47
CA PHE A 108 -2.39 20.22 10.43
C PHE A 108 -1.86 20.18 11.88
N PHE A 109 -1.15 19.12 12.27
CA PHE A 109 -0.51 19.02 13.59
C PHE A 109 0.60 20.05 13.78
N SER A 110 1.36 20.39 12.73
CA SER A 110 2.38 21.43 12.79
C SER A 110 1.77 22.82 12.98
N SER A 111 0.64 23.11 12.31
CA SER A 111 -0.08 24.37 12.53
C SER A 111 -0.68 24.46 13.94
N CYS A 112 -1.22 23.37 14.49
CA CYS A 112 -1.75 23.39 15.87
C CYS A 112 -0.67 23.47 16.95
N HIS A 113 0.55 22.98 16.73
CA HIS A 113 1.65 23.16 17.69
C HIS A 113 2.14 24.60 17.74
N GLN A 114 2.16 25.30 16.60
CA GLN A 114 2.53 26.73 16.56
C GLN A 114 1.53 27.62 17.31
N ASP A 115 0.26 27.21 17.42
CA ASP A 115 -0.75 27.95 18.19
C ASP A 115 -0.64 27.75 19.72
N MET A 116 0.02 26.69 20.20
CA MET A 116 0.25 26.45 21.64
C MET A 116 1.51 27.16 22.17
N ASP A 117 2.53 27.37 21.32
CA ASP A 117 3.75 28.10 21.69
C ASP A 117 3.55 29.62 21.75
N LEU A 118 2.42 30.14 21.25
CA LEU A 118 2.00 31.55 21.36
C LEU A 118 1.12 31.83 22.60
N LEU A 119 0.89 30.82 23.45
CA LEU A 119 0.09 30.93 24.68
C LEU A 119 0.86 30.53 25.97
N MET A 120 2.19 30.37 25.89
CA MET A 120 3.11 30.32 27.05
C MET A 120 4.05 31.53 27.05
#